data_AF-A0A6T8AHS0-F1
#
_entry.id   AF-A0A6T8AHS0-F1
#
_cell.length_a   1.000
_cell.length_b   1.000
_cell.length_c   1.000
_cell.angle_alpha   90.00
_cell.angle_beta   90.00
_cell.angle_gamma   90.00
#
_symmetry.space_group_name_H-M   'P 1'
#
loop_
_entity.id
_entity.type
_entity.pdbx_description
1 polymer ?
#
loop_
_entity_poly.entity_id
_entity_poly.type
_entity_poly.pdbx_seq_one_letter_code
_entity_poly.pdbx_strand_id
1 'polypeptide(L)'
;ALAMAGSVVIGTHIGLQDTNDPLIAVLSGLCTAVFGGIGRDLLCQEPPRALHAERSMYATPAVVGAVSYTLLQLLIQKRTLHVPDWVLILVPFALTLMLRAAAWTYRLALPHWARKKPKAFSFLREDQFEIRIKSDKIGAPEVPTPKELMRKVSRGAKKLIDDGVGLPA
;
A
#
# COMPACT_ATOMS: atom_id res chain seq x y z
N ALA A 1 12.33 -5.38 -8.00
CA ALA A 1 12.54 -6.63 -7.23
C ALA A 1 13.95 -6.66 -6.63
N LEU A 2 14.99 -6.45 -7.44
CA LEU A 2 16.38 -6.43 -6.96
C LEU A 2 16.63 -5.46 -5.78
N ALA A 3 16.24 -4.18 -5.95
CA ALA A 3 16.41 -3.16 -4.91
C ALA A 3 15.72 -3.53 -3.59
N MET A 4 14.53 -4.13 -3.67
CA MET A 4 13.77 -4.60 -2.52
C MET A 4 14.47 -5.78 -1.82
N ALA A 5 14.95 -6.77 -2.58
CA ALA A 5 15.66 -7.91 -2.00
C ALA A 5 16.93 -7.46 -1.26
N GLY A 6 17.67 -6.50 -1.82
CA GLY A 6 18.87 -5.95 -1.17
C GLY A 6 18.55 -5.18 0.11
N SER A 7 17.56 -4.28 0.06
CA SER A 7 17.21 -3.45 1.22
C SER A 7 16.61 -4.25 2.39
N VAL A 8 15.86 -5.32 2.11
CA VAL A 8 15.39 -6.24 3.16
C VAL A 8 16.58 -6.87 3.89
N VAL A 9 17.52 -7.47 3.16
CA VAL A 9 18.65 -8.18 3.76
C VAL A 9 19.54 -7.23 4.56
N ILE A 10 19.87 -6.06 4.00
CA ILE A 10 20.69 -5.06 4.68
C ILE A 10 19.97 -4.51 5.92
N GLY A 11 18.71 -4.12 5.80
CA GLY A 11 17.95 -3.55 6.92
C GLY A 11 17.72 -4.56 8.05
N THR A 12 17.49 -5.83 7.72
CA THR A 12 17.37 -6.91 8.71
C THR A 12 18.71 -7.24 9.35
N HIS A 13 19.82 -7.24 8.60
CA HIS A 13 21.16 -7.44 9.17
C HIS A 13 21.49 -6.38 10.21
N ILE A 14 21.31 -5.09 9.88
CA ILE A 14 21.58 -3.97 10.79
C ILE A 14 20.69 -4.04 12.03
N GLY A 15 19.38 -4.24 11.84
CA GLY A 15 18.44 -4.33 12.97
C GLY A 15 18.74 -5.49 13.92
N LEU A 16 19.21 -6.62 13.37
CA LEU A 16 19.61 -7.77 14.18
C LEU A 16 20.91 -7.51 14.94
N GLN A 17 21.89 -6.83 14.33
CA GLN A 17 23.14 -6.47 14.98
C GLN A 17 22.95 -5.47 16.13
N ASP A 18 22.08 -4.47 15.95
CA ASP A 18 21.89 -3.42 16.95
C ASP A 18 21.04 -3.87 18.13
N THR A 19 19.97 -4.63 17.87
CA THR A 19 18.97 -4.93 18.90
C THR A 19 19.03 -6.37 19.41
N ASN A 20 19.64 -7.30 18.67
CA ASN A 20 19.61 -8.76 18.93
C ASN A 20 18.19 -9.37 19.04
N ASP A 21 17.14 -8.61 18.69
CA ASP A 21 15.76 -9.09 18.67
C ASP A 21 15.34 -9.44 17.23
N PRO A 22 14.96 -10.70 16.97
CA PRO A 22 14.50 -11.14 15.64
C PRO A 22 13.28 -10.37 15.12
N LEU A 23 12.36 -9.92 15.99
CA LEU A 23 11.18 -9.18 15.58
C LEU A 23 11.55 -7.80 15.06
N ILE A 24 12.45 -7.11 15.78
CA ILE A 24 12.90 -5.77 15.42
C ILE A 24 13.71 -5.81 14.12
N ALA A 25 14.53 -6.85 13.93
CA ALA A 25 15.24 -7.10 12.68
C ALA A 25 14.30 -7.32 11.47
N VAL A 26 13.19 -8.04 11.65
CA VAL A 26 12.21 -8.24 10.57
C VAL A 26 11.52 -6.92 10.23
N LEU A 27 11.12 -6.16 11.24
CA LEU A 27 10.46 -4.87 11.05
C LEU A 27 11.38 -3.83 10.41
N SER A 28 12.65 -3.76 10.82
CA SER A 28 13.63 -2.83 10.22
C SER A 28 13.78 -3.10 8.72
N GLY A 29 14.03 -4.35 8.33
CA GLY A 29 14.17 -4.73 6.92
C GLY A 29 12.89 -4.50 6.12
N LEU A 30 11.72 -4.81 6.68
CA LEU A 30 10.43 -4.55 6.05
C LEU A 30 10.22 -3.05 5.81
N CYS A 31 10.44 -2.23 6.83
CA CYS A 31 10.31 -0.78 6.75
C CYS A 31 11.24 -0.21 5.67
N THR A 32 12.53 -0.54 5.70
CA THR A 32 13.49 -0.05 4.70
C THR A 32 13.07 -0.41 3.28
N ALA A 33 12.59 -1.64 3.07
CA ALA A 33 12.18 -2.11 1.75
C ALA A 33 10.90 -1.44 1.25
N VAL A 34 9.90 -1.26 2.12
CA VAL A 34 8.62 -0.63 1.77
C VAL A 34 8.80 0.86 1.56
N PHE A 35 9.50 1.57 2.45
CA PHE A 35 9.76 3.00 2.30
C PHE A 35 10.58 3.29 1.04
N GLY A 36 11.62 2.50 0.74
CA GLY A 36 12.38 2.66 -0.50
C GLY A 36 11.54 2.40 -1.76
N GLY A 37 10.61 1.43 -1.68
CA GLY A 37 9.68 1.13 -2.77
C GLY A 37 8.64 2.22 -3.02
N ILE A 38 8.01 2.73 -1.94
CA ILE A 38 7.00 3.79 -2.00
C ILE A 38 7.63 5.13 -2.34
N GLY A 39 8.81 5.45 -1.79
CA GLY A 39 9.51 6.71 -2.04
C GLY A 39 9.79 6.95 -3.51
N ARG A 40 10.19 5.92 -4.26
CA ARG A 40 10.35 6.01 -5.72
C ARG A 40 9.02 6.34 -6.42
N ASP A 41 7.94 5.67 -6.01
CA ASP A 41 6.64 5.86 -6.63
C ASP A 41 6.10 7.29 -6.36
N LEU A 42 6.35 7.84 -5.16
CA LEU A 42 6.01 9.22 -4.81
C LEU A 42 6.82 10.26 -5.60
N LEU A 43 8.12 10.04 -5.78
CA LEU A 43 9.00 10.94 -6.54
C LEU A 43 8.62 11.02 -8.03
N CYS A 44 8.11 9.92 -8.60
CA CYS A 44 7.65 9.87 -9.99
C CYS A 44 6.23 10.41 -10.19
N GLN A 45 5.55 10.89 -9.14
CA GLN A 45 4.15 11.35 -9.17
C GLN A 45 3.16 10.30 -9.71
N GLU A 46 3.51 9.02 -9.65
CA GLU A 46 2.61 7.93 -10.02
C GLU A 46 1.78 7.50 -8.79
N PRO A 47 0.51 7.10 -8.97
CA PRO A 47 -0.28 6.59 -7.86
C PRO A 47 0.42 5.35 -7.27
N PRO A 48 0.70 5.32 -5.96
CA PRO A 48 1.58 4.32 -5.36
C PRO A 48 1.03 2.92 -5.57
N ARG A 49 1.82 2.07 -6.23
CA ARG A 49 1.44 0.68 -6.53
C ARG A 49 1.25 -0.15 -5.26
N ALA A 50 1.78 0.31 -4.13
CA ALA A 50 1.56 -0.26 -2.81
C ALA A 50 0.14 -0.01 -2.26
N LEU A 51 -0.51 1.11 -2.61
CA LEU A 51 -1.89 1.40 -2.18
C LEU A 51 -2.94 0.70 -3.05
N HIS A 52 -2.60 0.36 -4.30
CA HIS A 52 -3.44 -0.49 -5.13
C HIS A 52 -3.26 -1.96 -4.74
N ALA A 53 -3.92 -2.35 -3.64
CA ALA A 53 -4.02 -3.73 -3.13
C ALA A 53 -4.53 -4.73 -4.18
N GLU A 54 -5.08 -4.23 -5.29
CA GLU A 54 -5.64 -4.99 -6.41
C GLU A 54 -4.62 -5.84 -7.19
N ARG A 55 -3.29 -5.59 -7.10
CA ARG A 55 -2.36 -6.21 -8.09
C ARG A 55 -1.02 -6.76 -7.65
N SER A 56 -0.53 -6.60 -6.41
CA SER A 56 0.65 -7.38 -6.02
C SER A 56 0.89 -7.48 -4.53
N MET A 57 1.20 -8.68 -4.08
CA MET A 57 1.94 -8.99 -2.86
C MET A 57 3.25 -8.18 -2.78
N TYR A 58 3.20 -6.97 -2.19
CA TYR A 58 4.36 -6.08 -2.02
C TYR A 58 5.05 -6.33 -0.67
N ALA A 59 4.29 -6.50 0.41
CA ALA A 59 4.83 -6.69 1.76
C ALA A 59 5.23 -8.14 2.06
N THR A 60 4.45 -9.11 1.57
CA THR A 60 4.67 -10.55 1.81
C THR A 60 6.07 -11.04 1.43
N PRO A 61 6.60 -10.78 0.20
CA PRO A 61 7.96 -11.21 -0.13
C PRO A 61 9.02 -10.57 0.77
N ALA A 62 8.85 -9.31 1.21
CA ALA A 62 9.79 -8.68 2.14
C ALA A 62 9.79 -9.38 3.51
N VAL A 63 8.61 -9.69 4.04
CA VAL A 63 8.49 -10.42 5.31
C VAL A 63 9.14 -11.79 5.21
N VAL A 64 8.86 -12.55 4.15
CA VAL A 64 9.46 -13.88 3.96
C VAL A 64 10.98 -13.80 3.86
N GLY A 65 11.50 -12.82 3.11
CA GLY A 65 12.93 -12.54 3.02
C GLY A 65 13.57 -12.27 4.37
N ALA A 66 13.01 -11.32 5.13
CA ALA A 66 13.51 -10.94 6.45
C ALA A 66 13.46 -12.10 7.45
N VAL A 67 12.35 -12.85 7.48
CA VAL A 67 12.19 -14.02 8.35
C VAL A 67 13.18 -15.13 7.97
N SER A 68 13.41 -15.34 6.67
CA SER A 68 14.37 -16.35 6.24
C SER A 68 15.80 -15.99 6.65
N TYR A 69 16.17 -14.70 6.61
CA TYR A 69 17.47 -14.21 7.09
C TYR A 69 17.63 -14.41 8.60
N THR A 70 16.66 -13.97 9.41
CA THR A 70 16.74 -14.11 10.87
C THR A 70 16.74 -15.56 11.31
N LEU A 71 15.96 -16.42 10.65
CA LEU A 71 15.95 -17.85 10.93
C LEU A 71 17.31 -18.51 10.63
N LEU A 72 17.93 -18.19 9.49
CA LEU A 72 19.26 -18.69 9.15
C LEU A 72 20.28 -18.26 10.19
N GLN A 73 20.23 -17.00 10.65
CA GLN A 73 21.15 -16.53 11.67
C GLN A 73 20.98 -17.25 13.01
N LEU A 74 19.73 -17.46 13.43
CA LEU A 74 19.43 -18.17 14.68
C LEU A 74 19.91 -19.63 14.62
N LEU A 75 19.83 -20.29 13.47
CA LEU A 75 20.30 -21.67 13.28
C LEU A 75 21.83 -21.77 13.34
N ILE A 76 22.54 -20.76 12.82
CA ILE A 76 24.01 -20.67 12.89
C ILE A 76 24.44 -20.44 14.34
N GLN A 77 23.78 -19.51 15.06
CA GLN A 77 24.07 -19.24 16.47
C GLN A 77 23.85 -20.47 17.36
N LYS A 78 22.85 -21.30 17.06
CA LYS A 78 22.59 -22.58 17.75
C LYS A 78 23.56 -23.71 17.38
N ARG A 79 24.59 -23.44 16.56
CA ARG A 79 25.63 -24.40 16.11
C ARG A 79 25.09 -25.64 15.38
N THR A 80 23.88 -25.57 14.82
CA THR A 80 23.30 -26.68 14.05
C THR A 80 23.83 -26.72 12.61
N LEU A 81 24.17 -25.57 12.04
CA LEU A 81 24.76 -25.46 10.69
C LEU A 81 25.94 -24.49 10.70
N HIS A 82 27.09 -24.91 10.16
CA HIS A 82 28.17 -24.01 9.77
C HIS A 82 27.95 -23.60 8.32
N VAL A 83 27.42 -22.39 8.13
CA VAL A 83 27.18 -21.81 6.80
C VAL A 83 28.09 -20.60 6.63
N PRO A 84 28.78 -20.44 5.50
CA PRO A 84 29.60 -19.26 5.26
C PRO A 84 28.75 -18.00 5.03
N ASP A 85 29.27 -16.83 5.42
CA ASP A 85 28.53 -15.57 5.48
C ASP A 85 27.87 -15.15 4.16
N TRP A 86 28.52 -15.46 3.03
CA TRP A 86 27.98 -15.13 1.71
C TRP A 86 26.64 -15.83 1.44
N VAL A 87 26.44 -17.06 1.92
CA VAL A 87 25.19 -17.81 1.76
C VAL A 87 24.07 -17.18 2.58
N LEU A 88 24.41 -16.64 3.76
CA LEU A 88 23.48 -15.96 4.67
C LEU A 88 22.86 -14.73 4.00
N ILE A 89 23.58 -14.08 3.10
CA ILE A 89 23.08 -12.95 2.30
C ILE A 89 22.38 -13.46 1.03
N LEU A 90 23.00 -14.38 0.31
CA LEU A 90 22.57 -14.78 -1.04
C LEU A 90 21.24 -15.55 -1.03
N VAL A 91 21.03 -16.43 -0.04
CA VAL A 91 19.82 -17.26 0.09
C VAL A 91 18.56 -16.41 0.32
N PRO A 92 18.47 -15.59 1.38
CA PRO A 92 17.30 -14.73 1.60
C PRO A 92 17.12 -13.70 0.50
N PHE A 93 18.21 -13.19 -0.09
CA PHE A 93 18.15 -12.30 -1.25
C PHE A 93 17.48 -12.97 -2.46
N ALA A 94 17.96 -14.16 -2.84
CA ALA A 94 17.42 -14.93 -3.94
C ALA A 94 15.97 -15.34 -3.69
N LEU A 95 15.64 -15.77 -2.46
CA LEU A 95 14.28 -16.13 -2.05
C LEU A 95 13.32 -14.94 -2.20
N THR A 96 13.70 -13.77 -1.69
CA THR A 96 12.90 -12.54 -1.81
C THR A 96 12.70 -12.14 -3.27
N LEU A 97 13.77 -12.23 -4.07
CA LEU A 97 13.74 -11.91 -5.49
C LEU A 97 12.81 -12.86 -6.25
N MET A 98 12.93 -14.17 -6.02
CA MET A 98 12.09 -15.20 -6.64
C MET A 98 10.63 -15.05 -6.23
N LEU A 99 10.34 -14.82 -4.95
CA LEU A 99 8.97 -14.57 -4.49
C LEU A 99 8.38 -13.30 -5.11
N ARG A 100 9.17 -12.23 -5.23
CA ARG A 100 8.69 -11.00 -5.86
C ARG A 100 8.48 -11.18 -7.37
N ALA A 101 9.34 -11.94 -8.04
CA ALA A 101 9.20 -12.29 -9.44
C ALA A 101 7.99 -13.21 -9.67
N ALA A 102 7.80 -14.24 -8.85
CA ALA A 102 6.64 -15.11 -8.88
C ALA A 102 5.34 -14.31 -8.65
N ALA A 103 5.32 -13.41 -7.67
CA ALA A 103 4.17 -12.54 -7.42
C ALA A 103 3.82 -11.67 -8.64
N TRP A 104 4.81 -11.26 -9.43
CA TRP A 104 4.60 -10.53 -10.68
C TRP A 104 3.98 -11.43 -11.76
N THR A 105 4.52 -12.63 -11.93
CA THR A 105 4.10 -13.58 -12.98
C THR A 105 2.70 -14.14 -12.73
N TYR A 106 2.39 -14.51 -11.48
CA TYR A 106 1.12 -15.16 -11.13
C TYR A 106 -0.02 -14.18 -10.84
N ARG A 107 0.20 -12.85 -10.92
CA ARG A 107 -0.77 -11.80 -10.57
C ARG A 107 -1.58 -12.13 -9.32
N LEU A 108 -0.89 -12.57 -8.26
CA LEU A 108 -1.50 -12.89 -6.97
C LEU A 108 -2.13 -11.62 -6.38
N ALA A 109 -3.42 -11.46 -6.65
CA ALA A 109 -4.28 -10.47 -6.02
C ALA A 109 -4.82 -11.09 -4.72
N LEU A 110 -4.66 -10.39 -3.60
CA LEU A 110 -5.35 -10.81 -2.39
C LEU A 110 -6.87 -10.64 -2.60
N PRO A 111 -7.70 -11.57 -2.10
CA PRO A 111 -9.15 -11.45 -2.21
C PRO A 111 -9.59 -10.15 -1.53
N HIS A 112 -10.08 -9.22 -2.33
CA HIS A 112 -10.54 -7.93 -1.82
C HIS A 112 -11.98 -8.08 -1.33
N TRP A 113 -12.27 -7.59 -0.13
CA TRP A 113 -13.65 -7.39 0.28
C TRP A 113 -14.22 -6.30 -0.62
N ALA A 114 -15.12 -6.67 -1.54
CA ALA A 114 -15.86 -5.70 -2.32
C ALA A 114 -16.70 -4.86 -1.35
N ARG A 115 -16.17 -3.70 -0.94
CA ARG A 115 -17.00 -2.67 -0.33
C ARG A 115 -18.03 -2.31 -1.39
N LYS A 116 -19.25 -2.85 -1.27
CA LYS A 116 -20.41 -2.26 -1.95
C LYS A 116 -20.37 -0.79 -1.59
N LYS A 117 -20.16 0.07 -2.59
CA LYS A 117 -20.25 1.53 -2.37
C LYS A 117 -21.59 1.77 -1.68
N PRO A 118 -21.65 2.37 -0.48
CA PRO A 118 -22.94 2.66 0.14
C PRO A 118 -23.70 3.57 -0.82
N LYS A 119 -24.85 3.08 -1.33
CA LYS A 119 -25.69 3.84 -2.27
C LYS A 119 -26.13 5.20 -1.70
N ALA A 120 -26.07 5.37 -0.38
CA ALA A 120 -26.32 6.65 0.29
C ALA A 120 -25.35 7.77 -0.14
N PHE A 121 -24.12 7.45 -0.54
CA PHE A 121 -23.13 8.46 -0.96
C PHE A 121 -23.07 8.66 -2.49
N SER A 122 -23.85 7.92 -3.28
CA SER A 122 -23.93 8.15 -4.73
C SER A 122 -24.78 9.35 -5.15
N PHE A 123 -25.42 10.02 -4.17
CA PHE A 123 -26.18 11.25 -4.39
C PHE A 123 -25.30 12.50 -4.32
N LEU A 124 -24.15 12.42 -3.65
CA LEU A 124 -23.08 13.43 -3.71
C LEU A 124 -22.10 13.06 -4.84
N ARG A 125 -22.65 12.72 -6.01
CA ARG A 125 -21.87 12.42 -7.22
C ARG A 125 -21.14 13.69 -7.66
N GLU A 126 -19.90 13.49 -8.14
CA GLU A 126 -18.93 14.50 -8.59
C GLU A 126 -19.48 15.59 -9.52
N ASP A 127 -20.66 15.42 -10.13
CA ASP A 127 -21.31 16.38 -11.03
C ASP A 127 -21.73 17.72 -10.39
N GLN A 128 -21.73 17.84 -9.05
CA GLN A 128 -22.00 19.13 -8.37
C GLN A 128 -20.75 19.85 -7.86
N PHE A 129 -19.60 19.17 -7.83
CA PHE A 129 -18.32 19.72 -7.36
C PHE A 129 -17.22 19.50 -8.41
N GLU A 130 -17.54 19.72 -9.69
CA GLU A 130 -16.51 20.18 -10.61
C GLU A 130 -16.07 21.57 -10.13
N ILE A 131 -15.09 21.60 -9.22
CA ILE A 131 -14.26 22.78 -9.07
C ILE A 131 -13.51 22.87 -10.38
N ARG A 132 -14.12 23.55 -11.36
CA ARG A 132 -13.48 23.86 -12.62
C ARG A 132 -12.37 24.85 -12.30
N ILE A 133 -11.19 24.33 -11.98
CA ILE A 133 -9.96 25.10 -11.89
C ILE A 133 -9.66 25.53 -13.33
N LYS A 134 -10.32 26.61 -13.77
CA LYS A 134 -10.01 27.28 -15.01
C LYS A 134 -8.65 27.93 -14.76
N SER A 135 -7.60 27.30 -15.28
CA SER A 135 -6.18 27.65 -15.13
C SER A 135 -5.80 29.08 -15.55
N ASP A 136 -6.75 29.98 -15.78
CA ASP A 136 -6.51 31.28 -16.44
C ASP A 136 -6.86 32.49 -15.57
N LYS A 137 -7.32 32.31 -14.32
CA LYS A 137 -7.41 33.41 -13.34
C LYS A 137 -7.09 32.92 -11.94
N ILE A 138 -6.01 33.45 -11.35
CA ILE A 138 -5.71 33.35 -9.92
C ILE A 138 -6.73 34.25 -9.19
N GLY A 139 -7.93 33.71 -9.01
CA GLY A 139 -9.00 34.27 -8.19
C GLY A 139 -9.47 33.18 -7.25
N ALA A 140 -9.87 33.54 -6.03
CA ALA A 140 -10.35 32.59 -5.03
C ALA A 140 -11.39 31.64 -5.65
N PRO A 141 -11.35 30.33 -5.32
CA PRO A 141 -12.34 29.38 -5.83
C PRO A 141 -13.74 29.89 -5.47
N GLU A 142 -14.62 29.99 -6.46
CA GLU A 142 -16.00 30.41 -6.25
C GLU A 142 -16.74 29.27 -5.54
N VAL A 143 -16.69 29.28 -4.21
CA VAL A 143 -17.36 28.28 -3.37
C VAL A 143 -18.86 28.59 -3.41
N PRO A 144 -19.72 27.67 -3.88
CA PRO A 144 -21.15 27.90 -3.90
C PRO A 144 -21.67 28.18 -2.48
N THR A 145 -22.48 29.22 -2.35
CA THR A 145 -22.96 29.70 -1.04
C THR A 145 -23.83 28.62 -0.38
N PRO A 146 -23.79 28.40 0.95
CA PRO A 146 -24.54 27.34 1.62
C PRO A 146 -26.04 27.28 1.27
N LYS A 147 -26.65 28.43 0.97
CA LYS A 147 -28.05 28.54 0.53
C LYS A 147 -28.32 27.87 -0.83
N GLU A 148 -27.39 27.96 -1.77
CA GLU A 148 -27.53 27.31 -3.08
C GLU A 148 -27.38 25.79 -2.99
N LEU A 149 -26.44 25.33 -2.16
CA LEU A 149 -26.27 23.92 -1.84
C LEU A 149 -27.54 23.33 -1.24
N MET A 150 -28.12 23.97 -0.22
CA MET A 150 -29.37 23.50 0.40
C MET A 150 -30.55 23.49 -0.57
N ARG A 151 -30.63 24.47 -1.48
CA ARG A 151 -31.70 24.54 -2.48
C ARG A 151 -31.59 23.42 -3.51
N LYS A 152 -30.37 23.02 -3.89
CA LYS A 152 -30.11 21.88 -4.78
C LYS A 152 -30.42 20.54 -4.09
N VAL A 153 -30.01 20.38 -2.83
CA VAL A 153 -30.32 19.19 -2.02
C VAL A 153 -31.83 19.01 -1.85
N SER A 154 -32.55 20.10 -1.53
CA SER A 154 -34.02 20.09 -1.40
C SER A 154 -34.72 19.62 -2.68
N ARG A 155 -34.28 20.07 -3.85
CA ARG A 155 -34.85 19.64 -5.14
C ARG A 155 -34.52 18.18 -5.46
N GLY A 156 -33.30 17.74 -5.17
CA GLY A 156 -32.87 16.36 -5.35
C GLY A 156 -33.64 15.39 -4.44
N ALA A 157 -33.82 15.75 -3.18
CA ALA A 157 -34.62 14.99 -2.21
C ALA A 157 -36.09 14.89 -2.63
N LYS A 158 -36.67 15.99 -3.15
CA LYS A 158 -38.04 15.98 -3.65
C LYS A 158 -38.21 15.04 -4.86
N LYS A 159 -37.25 15.03 -5.77
CA LYS A 159 -37.25 14.13 -6.94
C LYS A 159 -37.19 12.65 -6.53
N LEU A 160 -36.43 12.33 -5.49
CA LEU A 160 -36.36 10.95 -4.95
C LEU A 160 -37.65 10.49 -4.28
N ILE A 161 -38.36 11.41 -3.62
CA ILE A 161 -39.68 11.15 -3.03
C ILE A 161 -40.70 10.90 -4.15
N ASP A 162 -40.65 11.68 -5.23
CA ASP A 162 -41.52 11.51 -6.39
C ASP A 162 -41.22 10.21 -7.16
N ASP A 163 -39.97 9.74 -7.16
CA ASP A 163 -39.54 8.46 -7.77
C ASP A 163 -39.86 7.22 -6.90
N GLY A 164 -40.55 7.39 -5.76
CA GLY A 164 -41.00 6.29 -4.89
C GLY A 164 -39.88 5.57 -4.12
N VAL A 165 -38.68 6.14 -4.08
CA VAL A 165 -37.54 5.59 -3.34
C VAL A 165 -37.63 6.08 -1.89
N GLY A 166 -38.33 5.32 -1.05
CA GLY A 166 -38.46 5.62 0.38
C GLY A 166 -37.09 5.79 1.04
N LEU A 167 -36.93 6.85 1.83
CA LEU A 167 -35.75 7.04 2.67
C LEU A 167 -35.63 5.85 3.63
N PRO A 168 -34.44 5.25 3.80
CA PRO A 168 -34.23 4.31 4.90
C PRO A 168 -34.44 5.07 6.21
N ALA A 169 -35.36 4.56 7.03
CA ALA A 169 -35.57 5.00 8.41
C ALA A 169 -34.30 4.81 9.26
#